data_AF-A0A7V9RN91-F1
#
_entry.id   AF-A0A7V9RN91-F1
#
_cell.length_a   1.000
_cell.length_b   1.000
_cell.length_c   1.000
_cell.angle_alpha   90.00
_cell.angle_beta   90.00
_cell.angle_gamma   90.00
#
_symmetry.space_group_name_H-M   'P 1'
#
loop_
_entity.id
_entity.type
_entity.pdbx_description
1 polymer ?
#
loop_
_entity_poly.entity_id
_entity_poly.type
_entity_poly.pdbx_seq_one_letter_code
_entity_poly.pdbx_strand_id
1 'polypeptide(L)'
;MRFIRGPVIGALATCMALSSTLTGSAVAGAAQAAPDARTTQTAFGLAATGYGTRVQGGSVPAESGRTAFSIIACTKLAGLEKRNQLAGVNLEGVRVKGISTQQKTTRETSARNGKAVSARSLTKVTSVGVGSAITGLKISGLRLRTRAFHDDRGFRTEREVSFADITLNGVPVLNTGSPGDVIDVPGVATVTFLGGRSQRSRTGARVSAKGLRIELDGTNTVITVGSAFSRITNKVPAGVLGGFGRAGNARVLDGTIVSGKLAVQILPCQGTNGEWIRNPTARLALPGTLVIGGAVGSARGDQFSKTKAYGQTRGKIARAAIGGKGLVIKAIKAQANVRKDGNRLIKTAKGTSVGSITVNGNPRSVPAAGQTVNLAGVQVTGRKVVRTKFGIRVIALQVKIRGVETKVNLGEAFTRITPN
;
A
#
# COMPACT_ATOMS: atom_id res chain seq x y z
N MET A 1 51.62 58.65 4.01
CA MET A 1 51.17 59.78 3.17
C MET A 1 51.89 59.65 1.83
N ARG A 2 51.23 59.14 0.77
CA ARG A 2 50.68 59.91 -0.38
C ARG A 2 51.81 60.73 -1.06
N PHE A 3 52.29 60.47 -2.27
CA PHE A 3 51.60 60.38 -3.57
C PHE A 3 52.49 59.67 -4.64
N ILE A 4 51.93 58.73 -5.40
CA ILE A 4 51.64 58.75 -6.85
C ILE A 4 52.84 59.03 -7.80
N ARG A 5 53.26 57.98 -8.52
CA ARG A 5 53.91 58.06 -9.85
C ARG A 5 53.20 57.07 -10.80
N GLY A 6 52.76 57.56 -11.95
CA GLY A 6 52.70 56.79 -13.20
C GLY A 6 53.56 57.54 -14.24
N PRO A 7 53.54 57.20 -15.53
CA PRO A 7 53.20 55.94 -16.21
C PRO A 7 54.40 55.42 -17.05
N VAL A 8 54.41 54.14 -17.50
CA VAL A 8 55.22 53.73 -18.67
C VAL A 8 54.45 52.67 -19.48
N ILE A 9 54.60 52.84 -20.78
CA ILE A 9 53.94 52.24 -21.94
C ILE A 9 54.47 50.82 -22.22
N GLY A 10 53.53 49.92 -22.57
CA GLY A 10 53.59 49.03 -23.75
C GLY A 10 54.61 47.89 -23.79
N ALA A 11 54.10 46.65 -23.80
CA ALA A 11 54.53 45.63 -24.75
C ALA A 11 53.46 44.53 -24.86
N LEU A 12 52.89 44.39 -26.06
CA LEU A 12 52.17 43.19 -26.49
C LEU A 12 53.17 42.02 -26.52
N ALA A 13 52.81 40.91 -25.87
CA ALA A 13 53.35 39.60 -26.19
C ALA A 13 52.25 38.55 -26.00
N THR A 14 51.59 38.25 -27.12
CA THR A 14 50.75 37.08 -27.31
C THR A 14 51.62 35.83 -27.18
N CYS A 15 51.36 34.99 -26.19
CA CYS A 15 51.81 33.60 -26.20
C CYS A 15 50.68 32.70 -25.69
N MET A 16 50.28 31.80 -26.59
CA MET A 16 49.37 30.69 -26.36
C MET A 16 49.81 29.88 -25.13
N ALA A 17 48.87 29.61 -24.22
CA ALA A 17 49.06 28.58 -23.21
C ALA A 17 47.75 27.81 -22.96
N LEU A 18 47.74 26.59 -23.49
CA LEU A 18 47.03 25.37 -23.08
C LEU A 18 45.68 25.52 -22.37
N SER A 19 44.62 25.18 -23.11
CA SER A 19 43.34 24.72 -22.58
C SER A 19 43.57 23.48 -21.70
N SER A 20 43.63 23.68 -20.39
CA SER A 20 43.47 22.61 -19.41
C SER A 20 41.99 22.24 -19.36
N THR A 21 41.62 21.17 -20.05
CA THR A 21 40.35 20.48 -19.86
C THR A 21 40.24 20.07 -18.39
N LEU A 22 39.43 20.79 -17.60
CA LEU A 22 38.96 20.31 -16.32
C LEU A 22 38.13 19.04 -16.57
N THR A 23 38.76 17.88 -16.41
CA THR A 23 38.07 16.63 -16.10
C THR A 23 37.44 16.79 -14.72
N GLY A 24 36.25 17.39 -14.69
CA GLY A 24 35.38 17.42 -13.52
C GLY A 24 34.97 16.00 -13.18
N SER A 25 35.73 15.36 -12.30
CA SER A 25 35.32 14.13 -11.64
C SER A 25 34.11 14.46 -10.79
N ALA A 26 32.91 14.17 -11.30
CA ALA A 26 31.70 14.16 -10.51
C ALA A 26 31.86 13.06 -9.45
N VAL A 27 32.40 13.42 -8.28
CA VAL A 27 32.33 12.59 -7.10
C VAL A 27 30.84 12.47 -6.79
N ALA A 28 30.26 11.35 -7.20
CA ALA A 28 28.93 10.94 -6.80
C ALA A 28 28.93 10.87 -5.27
N GLY A 29 28.52 11.96 -4.63
CA GLY A 29 28.33 12.02 -3.19
C GLY A 29 27.38 10.89 -2.83
N ALA A 30 27.91 9.87 -2.17
CA ALA A 30 27.12 8.80 -1.60
C ALA A 30 26.06 9.47 -0.72
N ALA A 31 24.81 9.45 -1.16
CA ALA A 31 23.70 9.99 -0.41
C ALA A 31 23.70 9.32 0.96
N GLN A 32 24.10 10.07 1.99
CA GLN A 32 24.06 9.60 3.37
C GLN A 32 22.63 9.20 3.67
N ALA A 33 22.44 7.92 3.93
CA ALA A 33 21.17 7.38 4.35
C ALA A 33 20.71 8.17 5.58
N ALA A 34 19.54 8.80 5.49
CA ALA A 34 18.93 9.48 6.62
C ALA A 34 18.92 8.53 7.84
N PRO A 35 19.28 9.01 9.04
CA PRO A 35 19.31 8.17 10.24
C PRO A 35 17.94 7.50 10.42
N ASP A 36 17.96 6.18 10.64
CA ASP A 36 16.76 5.39 10.88
C ASP A 36 15.99 6.03 12.05
N ALA A 37 14.78 6.53 11.77
CA ALA A 37 13.96 7.19 12.78
C ALA A 37 13.78 6.27 13.99
N ARG A 38 14.34 6.66 15.15
CA ARG A 38 14.31 5.86 16.38
C ARG A 38 12.87 5.54 16.75
N THR A 39 12.50 4.27 16.74
CA THR A 39 11.15 3.83 17.12
C THR A 39 11.04 3.61 18.61
N THR A 40 9.89 3.92 19.20
CA THR A 40 9.62 3.77 20.63
C THR A 40 8.41 2.88 20.87
N GLN A 41 8.51 1.92 21.79
CA GLN A 41 7.39 1.08 22.19
C GLN A 41 6.37 1.89 23.01
N THR A 42 5.09 1.63 22.77
CA THR A 42 3.97 2.28 23.46
C THR A 42 3.05 1.24 24.08
N ALA A 43 2.20 1.67 25.01
CA ALA A 43 1.15 0.83 25.58
C ALA A 43 -0.01 0.55 24.60
N PHE A 44 -0.02 1.18 23.42
CA PHE A 44 -1.13 1.16 22.49
C PHE A 44 -0.85 0.31 21.25
N GLY A 45 -1.88 -0.34 20.72
CA GLY A 45 -1.92 -0.87 19.37
C GLY A 45 -2.26 0.25 18.38
N LEU A 46 -1.34 0.52 17.46
CA LEU A 46 -1.43 1.56 16.43
C LEU A 46 -1.57 0.91 15.05
N ALA A 47 -2.48 1.43 14.21
CA ALA A 47 -2.60 1.03 12.82
C ALA A 47 -3.00 2.21 11.94
N ALA A 48 -2.45 2.27 10.73
CA ALA A 48 -2.82 3.26 9.73
C ALA A 48 -2.74 2.67 8.32
N THR A 49 -3.69 2.99 7.44
CA THR A 49 -3.67 2.54 6.05
C THR A 49 -4.33 3.54 5.12
N GLY A 50 -3.83 3.63 3.89
CA GLY A 50 -4.44 4.44 2.84
C GLY A 50 -4.14 3.89 1.45
N TYR A 51 -4.97 4.29 0.49
CA TYR A 51 -4.80 4.00 -0.95
C TYR A 51 -5.39 5.11 -1.81
N GLY A 52 -4.91 5.19 -3.04
CA GLY A 52 -5.38 6.13 -4.05
C GLY A 52 -6.69 5.72 -4.70
N THR A 53 -6.76 4.52 -5.28
CA THR A 53 -7.94 4.04 -5.99
C THR A 53 -8.16 2.56 -5.75
N ARG A 54 -9.42 2.12 -5.85
CA ARG A 54 -9.83 0.72 -5.88
C ARG A 54 -11.01 0.58 -6.84
N VAL A 55 -10.94 -0.40 -7.73
CA VAL A 55 -12.04 -0.77 -8.64
C VAL A 55 -12.71 -2.03 -8.12
N GLN A 56 -14.04 -2.09 -8.15
CA GLN A 56 -14.85 -3.22 -7.71
C GLN A 56 -16.00 -3.46 -8.69
N GLY A 57 -16.27 -4.73 -9.01
CA GLY A 57 -17.42 -5.13 -9.84
C GLY A 57 -17.32 -4.76 -11.32
N GLY A 58 -18.31 -5.26 -12.08
CA GLY A 58 -18.60 -4.85 -13.44
C GLY A 58 -17.84 -5.53 -14.58
N SER A 59 -18.09 -5.05 -15.80
CA SER A 59 -17.53 -5.56 -17.07
C SER A 59 -16.14 -5.02 -17.40
N VAL A 60 -15.70 -3.94 -16.74
CA VAL A 60 -14.33 -3.41 -16.90
C VAL A 60 -13.33 -4.47 -16.40
N PRO A 61 -12.40 -4.97 -17.25
CA PRO A 61 -11.67 -6.23 -17.03
C PRO A 61 -10.69 -6.29 -15.84
N ALA A 62 -10.70 -5.34 -14.90
CA ALA A 62 -9.77 -5.31 -13.79
C ALA A 62 -10.44 -4.88 -12.48
N GLU A 63 -10.75 -5.86 -11.62
CA GLU A 63 -10.69 -5.57 -10.19
C GLU A 63 -9.23 -5.24 -9.84
N SER A 64 -8.93 -3.95 -9.81
CA SER A 64 -7.57 -3.47 -9.61
C SER A 64 -7.20 -3.53 -8.13
N GLY A 65 -5.99 -4.01 -7.86
CA GLY A 65 -5.39 -3.87 -6.53
C GLY A 65 -5.30 -2.39 -6.14
N ARG A 66 -5.41 -2.10 -4.84
CA ARG A 66 -5.36 -0.72 -4.31
C ARG A 66 -4.09 0.02 -4.76
N THR A 67 -4.25 1.15 -5.45
CA THR A 67 -3.12 1.95 -5.96
C THR A 67 -2.46 2.76 -4.87
N ALA A 68 -1.15 3.00 -5.01
CA ALA A 68 -0.30 3.63 -4.00
C ALA A 68 -0.57 3.14 -2.57
N PHE A 69 -0.92 1.85 -2.39
CA PHE A 69 -1.34 1.34 -1.09
C PHE A 69 -0.19 1.40 -0.08
N SER A 70 -0.40 2.08 1.04
CA SER A 70 0.54 2.11 2.15
C SER A 70 -0.15 1.71 3.45
N ILE A 71 0.61 1.08 4.33
CA ILE A 71 0.08 0.49 5.55
C ILE A 71 1.15 0.40 6.63
N ILE A 72 0.77 0.81 7.83
CA ILE A 72 1.33 0.35 9.10
C ILE A 72 0.32 -0.63 9.68
N ALA A 73 0.61 -1.93 9.51
CA ALA A 73 -0.18 -2.99 10.13
C ALA A 73 0.01 -2.91 11.64
N CYS A 74 -0.93 -3.47 12.40
CA CYS A 74 -0.99 -3.18 13.82
C CYS A 74 0.35 -3.40 14.54
N THR A 75 0.76 -2.40 15.33
CA THR A 75 2.09 -2.28 15.94
C THR A 75 2.02 -1.55 17.27
N LYS A 76 2.97 -1.81 18.17
CA LYS A 76 3.17 -0.99 19.38
C LYS A 76 4.13 0.19 19.19
N LEU A 77 4.79 0.26 18.03
CA LEU A 77 5.88 1.18 17.79
C LEU A 77 5.36 2.54 17.29
N ALA A 78 5.72 3.59 18.01
CA ALA A 78 5.72 4.97 17.52
C ALA A 78 7.02 5.27 16.76
N GLY A 79 6.99 6.25 15.86
CA GLY A 79 8.14 6.65 15.03
C GLY A 79 8.19 5.95 13.66
N LEU A 80 7.20 5.11 13.33
CA LEU A 80 7.16 4.44 12.02
C LEU A 80 6.59 5.39 10.98
N GLU A 81 7.19 5.37 9.79
CA GLU A 81 6.69 6.08 8.63
C GLU A 81 6.74 5.19 7.39
N LYS A 82 5.65 5.18 6.60
CA LYS A 82 5.54 4.42 5.36
C LYS A 82 4.87 5.26 4.29
N ARG A 83 5.55 5.47 3.17
CA ARG A 83 5.06 6.23 2.02
C ARG A 83 4.93 5.34 0.79
N ASN A 84 4.01 5.70 -0.09
CA ASN A 84 3.91 5.14 -1.42
C ASN A 84 3.32 6.19 -2.37
N GLN A 85 3.71 6.16 -3.64
CA GLN A 85 3.26 7.13 -4.63
C GLN A 85 3.09 6.48 -6.00
N LEU A 86 2.24 7.07 -6.83
CA LEU A 86 1.97 6.64 -8.19
C LEU A 86 1.61 7.86 -9.04
N ALA A 87 2.23 7.98 -10.21
CA ALA A 87 2.01 9.11 -11.13
C ALA A 87 0.54 9.20 -11.59
N GLY A 88 -0.12 8.07 -11.81
CA GLY A 88 -1.54 8.03 -12.11
C GLY A 88 -2.03 6.64 -12.52
N VAL A 89 -3.32 6.53 -12.73
CA VAL A 89 -4.00 5.38 -13.31
C VAL A 89 -5.02 5.87 -14.31
N ASN A 90 -5.05 5.22 -15.47
CA ASN A 90 -6.08 5.41 -16.48
C ASN A 90 -7.02 4.20 -16.44
N LEU A 91 -8.31 4.47 -16.23
CA LEU A 91 -9.40 3.51 -16.28
C LEU A 91 -10.35 3.97 -17.38
N GLU A 92 -11.15 3.06 -17.92
CA GLU A 92 -12.18 3.42 -18.89
C GLU A 92 -13.09 4.52 -18.33
N GLY A 93 -13.17 5.66 -19.03
CA GLY A 93 -13.91 6.84 -18.59
C GLY A 93 -13.35 7.61 -17.38
N VAL A 94 -12.31 7.13 -16.68
CA VAL A 94 -11.79 7.77 -15.45
C VAL A 94 -10.27 7.84 -15.40
N ARG A 95 -9.74 9.05 -15.23
CA ARG A 95 -8.31 9.34 -15.15
C ARG A 95 -7.96 9.85 -13.76
N VAL A 96 -7.03 9.20 -13.05
CA VAL A 96 -6.57 9.63 -11.73
C VAL A 96 -5.08 9.93 -11.77
N LYS A 97 -4.63 11.11 -11.33
CA LYS A 97 -3.23 11.55 -11.38
C LYS A 97 -2.69 11.96 -10.01
N GLY A 98 -1.38 11.83 -9.84
CA GLY A 98 -0.62 12.31 -8.68
C GLY A 98 -1.10 11.70 -7.37
N ILE A 99 -1.03 10.38 -7.25
CA ILE A 99 -1.48 9.66 -6.06
C ILE A 99 -0.32 9.53 -5.08
N SER A 100 -0.51 9.98 -3.85
CA SER A 100 0.45 9.78 -2.76
C SER A 100 -0.25 9.33 -1.49
N THR A 101 0.33 8.37 -0.78
CA THR A 101 -0.13 7.96 0.55
C THR A 101 1.01 7.91 1.54
N GLN A 102 0.74 8.32 2.78
CA GLN A 102 1.69 8.34 3.87
C GLN A 102 1.00 7.88 5.16
N GLN A 103 1.63 6.95 5.84
CA GLN A 103 1.18 6.41 7.12
C GLN A 103 2.25 6.69 8.15
N LYS A 104 1.86 7.19 9.32
CA LYS A 104 2.80 7.55 10.38
C LYS A 104 2.29 7.14 11.75
N THR A 105 3.17 6.68 12.63
CA THR A 105 2.92 6.59 14.06
C THR A 105 3.84 7.55 14.81
N THR A 106 3.33 8.23 15.83
CA THR A 106 4.12 9.20 16.61
C THR A 106 3.89 9.06 18.10
N ARG A 107 4.88 9.51 18.87
CA ARG A 107 4.79 9.78 20.30
C ARG A 107 5.30 11.20 20.51
N GLU A 108 4.37 12.12 20.73
CA GLU A 108 4.65 13.50 21.12
C GLU A 108 4.90 13.53 22.63
N THR A 109 6.09 13.97 23.03
CA THR A 109 6.53 14.06 24.43
C THR A 109 6.62 15.49 24.93
N SER A 110 6.51 16.48 24.05
CA SER A 110 6.59 17.90 24.39
C SER A 110 5.33 18.35 25.12
N ALA A 111 5.51 19.01 26.28
CA ALA A 111 4.42 19.64 27.01
C ALA A 111 3.74 20.76 26.20
N ARG A 112 4.47 21.46 25.31
CA ARG A 112 3.92 22.54 24.47
C ARG A 112 2.92 22.06 23.43
N ASN A 113 3.07 20.82 22.94
CA ASN A 113 2.23 20.25 21.88
C ASN A 113 1.20 19.23 22.41
N GLY A 114 1.14 19.04 23.73
CA GLY A 114 0.38 17.97 24.38
C GLY A 114 1.07 16.60 24.24
N LYS A 115 1.06 15.80 25.32
CA LYS A 115 1.61 14.44 25.27
C LYS A 115 0.61 13.55 24.53
N ALA A 116 0.98 13.03 23.37
CA ALA A 116 0.07 12.22 22.56
C ALA A 116 0.76 11.06 21.85
N VAL A 117 0.12 9.88 21.86
CA VAL A 117 0.48 8.78 20.96
C VAL A 117 -0.53 8.74 19.84
N SER A 118 -0.08 8.69 18.58
CA SER A 118 -0.99 8.73 17.43
C SER A 118 -0.64 7.78 16.29
N ALA A 119 -1.68 7.40 15.56
CA ALA A 119 -1.60 6.83 14.22
C ALA A 119 -2.24 7.81 13.23
N ARG A 120 -1.55 8.09 12.14
CA ARG A 120 -1.93 9.07 11.11
C ARG A 120 -1.90 8.43 9.73
N SER A 121 -2.89 8.80 8.92
CA SER A 121 -2.97 8.45 7.50
C SER A 121 -3.22 9.72 6.71
N LEU A 122 -2.46 9.88 5.63
CA LEU A 122 -2.59 10.94 4.65
C LEU A 122 -2.67 10.31 3.27
N THR A 123 -3.67 10.70 2.50
CA THR A 123 -3.83 10.33 1.08
C THR A 123 -4.06 11.60 0.29
N LYS A 124 -3.33 11.76 -0.81
CA LYS A 124 -3.46 12.87 -1.74
C LYS A 124 -3.66 12.35 -3.16
N VAL A 125 -4.50 13.01 -3.92
CA VAL A 125 -4.71 12.79 -5.34
C VAL A 125 -4.72 14.16 -6.02
N THR A 126 -3.80 14.40 -6.94
CA THR A 126 -3.67 15.69 -7.62
C THR A 126 -4.88 15.99 -8.49
N SER A 127 -5.35 15.02 -9.29
CA SER A 127 -6.58 15.19 -10.07
C SER A 127 -7.30 13.88 -10.34
N VAL A 128 -8.62 13.99 -10.50
CA VAL A 128 -9.53 12.97 -10.99
C VAL A 128 -10.30 13.57 -12.15
N GLY A 129 -10.29 12.93 -13.31
CA GLY A 129 -11.13 13.27 -14.46
C GLY A 129 -12.12 12.15 -14.72
N VAL A 130 -13.37 12.47 -14.98
CA VAL A 130 -14.44 11.54 -15.35
C VAL A 130 -15.04 12.03 -16.66
N GLY A 131 -15.10 11.15 -17.66
CA GLY A 131 -15.51 11.49 -19.03
C GLY A 131 -14.39 12.11 -19.85
N SER A 132 -14.78 12.86 -20.89
CA SER A 132 -13.85 13.53 -21.80
C SER A 132 -13.10 14.67 -21.10
N ALA A 133 -12.05 15.21 -21.72
CA ALA A 133 -11.32 16.35 -21.16
C ALA A 133 -12.10 17.67 -21.28
N ILE A 134 -13.10 17.73 -22.17
CA ILE A 134 -13.81 18.96 -22.55
C ILE A 134 -15.21 18.98 -21.94
N THR A 135 -15.90 17.83 -21.98
CA THR A 135 -17.30 17.65 -21.53
C THR A 135 -17.40 16.75 -20.30
N GLY A 136 -16.37 16.77 -19.45
CA GLY A 136 -16.26 15.88 -18.28
C GLY A 136 -16.15 16.62 -16.97
N LEU A 137 -16.19 15.85 -15.89
CA LEU A 137 -15.92 16.32 -14.52
C LEU A 137 -14.42 16.24 -14.24
N LYS A 138 -13.86 17.30 -13.67
CA LYS A 138 -12.50 17.35 -13.15
C LYS A 138 -12.52 17.80 -11.69
N ILE A 139 -11.90 17.00 -10.84
CA ILE A 139 -11.73 17.27 -9.41
C ILE A 139 -10.23 17.37 -9.13
N SER A 140 -9.79 18.45 -8.50
CA SER A 140 -8.38 18.71 -8.22
C SER A 140 -8.11 18.75 -6.72
N GLY A 141 -6.90 18.36 -6.32
CA GLY A 141 -6.39 18.54 -4.96
C GLY A 141 -7.14 17.75 -3.87
N LEU A 142 -7.63 16.54 -4.18
CA LEU A 142 -8.23 15.68 -3.17
C LEU A 142 -7.19 15.35 -2.08
N ARG A 143 -7.53 15.67 -0.83
CA ARG A 143 -6.72 15.41 0.35
C ARG A 143 -7.56 14.78 1.45
N LEU A 144 -7.07 13.66 1.98
CA LEU A 144 -7.67 12.94 3.10
C LEU A 144 -6.65 12.83 4.23
N ARG A 145 -7.03 13.26 5.43
CA ARG A 145 -6.22 13.08 6.64
C ARG A 145 -7.05 12.42 7.72
N THR A 146 -6.50 11.39 8.36
CA THR A 146 -7.10 10.80 9.56
C THR A 146 -6.05 10.66 10.65
N ARG A 147 -6.39 11.06 11.88
CA ARG A 147 -5.56 10.83 13.07
C ARG A 147 -6.40 10.15 14.14
N ALA A 148 -5.93 9.02 14.65
CA ALA A 148 -6.44 8.42 15.87
C ALA A 148 -5.36 8.55 16.93
N PHE A 149 -5.67 9.11 18.09
CA PHE A 149 -4.67 9.41 19.10
C PHE A 149 -5.21 9.24 20.52
N HIS A 150 -4.29 9.12 21.46
CA HIS A 150 -4.56 9.15 22.88
C HIS A 150 -3.70 10.25 23.49
N ASP A 151 -4.34 11.19 24.18
CA ASP A 151 -3.71 12.27 24.94
C ASP A 151 -4.18 12.21 26.41
N ASP A 152 -3.87 13.24 27.17
CA ASP A 152 -4.22 13.42 28.57
C ASP A 152 -5.75 13.38 28.80
N ARG A 153 -6.53 13.68 27.76
CA ARG A 153 -8.01 13.70 27.78
C ARG A 153 -8.60 12.41 27.19
N GLY A 154 -7.77 11.40 26.91
CA GLY A 154 -8.18 10.08 26.44
C GLY A 154 -8.15 9.91 24.92
N PHE A 155 -8.99 9.00 24.41
CA PHE A 155 -8.99 8.62 23.00
C PHE A 155 -9.74 9.62 22.10
N ARG A 156 -9.07 10.10 21.06
CA ARG A 156 -9.59 11.13 20.15
C ARG A 156 -9.34 10.80 18.67
N THR A 157 -10.08 11.50 17.81
CA THR A 157 -10.01 11.36 16.36
C THR A 157 -10.04 12.72 15.68
N GLU A 158 -9.17 12.95 14.71
CA GLU A 158 -9.26 14.05 13.74
C GLU A 158 -9.49 13.49 12.34
N ARG A 159 -10.25 14.22 11.52
CA ARG A 159 -10.51 13.89 10.12
C ARG A 159 -10.55 15.15 9.27
N GLU A 160 -9.96 15.07 8.09
CA GLU A 160 -10.01 16.08 7.04
C GLU A 160 -10.36 15.37 5.72
N VAL A 161 -11.32 15.93 4.99
CA VAL A 161 -11.63 15.59 3.60
C VAL A 161 -11.76 16.93 2.89
N SER A 162 -10.90 17.18 1.90
CA SER A 162 -10.90 18.43 1.16
C SER A 162 -10.60 18.21 -0.31
N PHE A 163 -11.15 19.11 -1.12
CA PHE A 163 -10.95 19.23 -2.55
C PHE A 163 -10.54 20.68 -2.82
N ALA A 164 -9.61 20.89 -3.74
CA ALA A 164 -9.13 22.24 -4.06
C ALA A 164 -10.03 22.92 -5.10
N ASP A 165 -10.48 22.16 -6.09
CA ASP A 165 -11.28 22.68 -7.21
C ASP A 165 -12.13 21.56 -7.82
N ILE A 166 -13.33 21.90 -8.29
CA ILE A 166 -14.28 21.01 -8.94
C ILE A 166 -14.87 21.74 -10.14
N THR A 167 -14.67 21.19 -11.34
CA THR A 167 -15.15 21.77 -12.60
C THR A 167 -15.91 20.73 -13.40
N LEU A 168 -17.05 21.12 -13.96
CA LEU A 168 -17.85 20.31 -14.89
C LEU A 168 -17.92 21.08 -16.21
N ASN A 169 -17.51 20.43 -17.31
CA ASN A 169 -17.45 21.06 -18.64
C ASN A 169 -16.62 22.36 -18.65
N GLY A 170 -15.56 22.41 -17.83
CA GLY A 170 -14.70 23.58 -17.67
C GLY A 170 -15.25 24.69 -16.77
N VAL A 171 -16.49 24.56 -16.27
CA VAL A 171 -17.13 25.55 -15.40
C VAL A 171 -17.01 25.12 -13.93
N PRO A 172 -16.59 25.99 -13.00
CA PRO A 172 -16.56 25.67 -11.57
C PRO A 172 -17.94 25.28 -11.05
N VAL A 173 -18.01 24.16 -10.33
CA VAL A 173 -19.23 23.73 -9.63
C VAL A 173 -19.16 24.26 -8.20
N LEU A 174 -19.96 25.30 -7.93
CA LEU A 174 -20.06 25.89 -6.58
C LEU A 174 -20.89 24.99 -5.66
N ASN A 175 -20.62 25.07 -4.35
CA ASN A 175 -21.38 24.35 -3.30
C ASN A 175 -21.41 22.82 -3.44
N THR A 176 -20.41 22.24 -4.11
CA THR A 176 -20.21 20.79 -4.16
C THR A 176 -18.89 20.41 -3.49
N GLY A 177 -18.78 19.19 -2.98
CA GLY A 177 -17.57 18.66 -2.33
C GLY A 177 -17.83 18.17 -0.90
N SER A 178 -19.04 18.36 -0.40
CA SER A 178 -19.49 17.88 0.90
C SER A 178 -19.87 16.40 0.84
N PRO A 179 -19.72 15.66 1.95
CA PRO A 179 -20.17 14.27 2.01
C PRO A 179 -21.66 14.14 1.69
N GLY A 180 -22.00 13.34 0.69
CA GLY A 180 -23.38 13.13 0.23
C GLY A 180 -23.71 13.82 -1.09
N ASP A 181 -22.93 14.83 -1.48
CA ASP A 181 -23.11 15.50 -2.78
C ASP A 181 -22.93 14.50 -3.92
N VAL A 182 -23.69 14.68 -4.99
CA VAL A 182 -23.67 13.84 -6.18
C VAL A 182 -23.56 14.74 -7.41
N ILE A 183 -22.65 14.38 -8.32
CA ILE A 183 -22.59 14.93 -9.68
C ILE A 183 -22.85 13.79 -10.64
N ASP A 184 -23.82 13.98 -11.53
CA ASP A 184 -24.01 13.11 -12.67
C ASP A 184 -23.19 13.60 -13.87
N VAL A 185 -22.48 12.68 -14.52
CA VAL A 185 -21.76 12.92 -15.78
C VAL A 185 -22.47 12.09 -16.83
N PRO A 186 -23.42 12.68 -17.59
CA PRO A 186 -24.34 11.93 -18.44
C PRO A 186 -23.63 10.98 -19.41
N GLY A 187 -24.06 9.72 -19.41
CA GLY A 187 -23.53 8.67 -20.28
C GLY A 187 -22.14 8.18 -19.91
N VAL A 188 -21.63 8.55 -18.74
CA VAL A 188 -20.32 8.17 -18.25
C VAL A 188 -20.41 7.56 -16.85
N ALA A 189 -20.85 8.36 -15.87
CA ALA A 189 -20.82 7.94 -14.48
C ALA A 189 -21.56 8.90 -13.53
N THR A 190 -22.01 8.34 -12.41
CA THR A 190 -22.40 9.10 -11.23
C THR A 190 -21.23 9.20 -10.23
N VAL A 191 -20.94 10.41 -9.75
CA VAL A 191 -19.86 10.71 -8.79
C VAL A 191 -20.42 11.17 -7.46
N THR A 192 -20.25 10.36 -6.41
CA THR A 192 -20.64 10.70 -5.05
C THR A 192 -19.43 11.13 -4.22
N PHE A 193 -19.56 12.28 -3.55
CA PHE A 193 -18.58 12.77 -2.57
C PHE A 193 -18.77 12.03 -1.26
N LEU A 194 -17.71 11.34 -0.82
CA LEU A 194 -17.74 10.54 0.39
C LEU A 194 -17.21 11.35 1.57
N GLY A 195 -17.65 10.94 2.75
CA GLY A 195 -17.12 11.44 4.01
C GLY A 195 -16.28 10.42 4.73
N GLY A 196 -16.57 10.28 6.01
CA GLY A 196 -15.80 9.44 6.90
C GLY A 196 -16.52 9.21 8.20
N ARG A 197 -16.02 8.23 8.94
CA ARG A 197 -16.62 7.82 10.21
C ARG A 197 -15.55 7.86 11.28
N SER A 198 -15.92 8.42 12.42
CA SER A 198 -15.11 8.44 13.64
C SER A 198 -15.84 7.66 14.72
N GLN A 199 -15.10 6.87 15.49
CA GLN A 199 -15.63 6.22 16.68
C GLN A 199 -14.60 6.28 17.79
N ARG A 200 -15.09 6.54 19.00
CA ARG A 200 -14.30 6.72 20.21
C ARG A 200 -14.91 5.88 21.32
N SER A 201 -14.08 5.36 22.19
CA SER A 201 -14.46 4.58 23.36
C SER A 201 -13.37 4.72 24.42
N ARG A 202 -13.63 4.22 25.64
CA ARG A 202 -12.63 4.17 26.72
C ARG A 202 -11.42 3.29 26.38
N THR A 203 -11.49 2.46 25.32
CA THR A 203 -10.44 1.49 24.98
C THR A 203 -9.81 1.69 23.59
N GLY A 204 -10.21 2.76 22.89
CA GLY A 204 -9.65 3.05 21.58
C GLY A 204 -10.42 4.09 20.79
N ALA A 205 -9.79 4.52 19.71
CA ALA A 205 -10.35 5.39 18.70
C ALA A 205 -10.06 4.82 17.30
N ARG A 206 -11.04 4.92 16.41
CA ARG A 206 -10.90 4.60 14.99
C ARG A 206 -11.50 5.72 14.14
N VAL A 207 -10.82 6.07 13.06
CA VAL A 207 -11.30 7.07 12.11
C VAL A 207 -10.99 6.63 10.69
N SER A 208 -11.92 6.91 9.79
CA SER A 208 -11.83 6.63 8.37
C SER A 208 -12.26 7.85 7.58
N ALA A 209 -11.67 8.04 6.41
CA ALA A 209 -12.06 9.01 5.40
C ALA A 209 -11.97 8.36 4.02
N LYS A 210 -12.93 8.68 3.16
CA LYS A 210 -12.94 8.33 1.74
C LYS A 210 -13.21 9.61 0.94
N GLY A 211 -12.69 9.67 -0.29
CA GLY A 211 -12.85 10.83 -1.16
C GLY A 211 -14.10 10.74 -2.02
N LEU A 212 -14.08 9.84 -3.02
CA LEU A 212 -15.12 9.72 -4.04
C LEU A 212 -15.55 8.27 -4.24
N ARG A 213 -16.81 8.08 -4.63
CA ARG A 213 -17.33 6.87 -5.27
C ARG A 213 -17.78 7.25 -6.66
N ILE A 214 -17.23 6.61 -7.68
CA ILE A 214 -17.60 6.81 -9.08
C ILE A 214 -18.22 5.52 -9.56
N GLU A 215 -19.48 5.57 -10.01
CA GLU A 215 -20.20 4.42 -10.54
C GLU A 215 -20.33 4.63 -12.05
N LEU A 216 -19.71 3.75 -12.83
CA LEU A 216 -19.71 3.85 -14.29
C LEU A 216 -21.03 3.33 -14.85
N ASP A 217 -21.64 4.12 -15.73
CA ASP A 217 -22.92 3.80 -16.36
C ASP A 217 -22.82 2.52 -17.18
N GLY A 218 -23.85 1.68 -17.13
CA GLY A 218 -23.95 0.45 -17.94
C GLY A 218 -22.93 -0.67 -17.64
N THR A 219 -22.01 -0.47 -16.69
CA THR A 219 -20.92 -1.44 -16.43
C THR A 219 -20.96 -2.10 -15.05
N ASN A 220 -21.79 -1.62 -14.10
CA ASN A 220 -21.76 -2.03 -12.69
C ASN A 220 -20.38 -1.90 -12.02
N THR A 221 -19.51 -1.04 -12.57
CA THR A 221 -18.16 -0.81 -12.04
C THR A 221 -18.15 0.35 -11.06
N VAL A 222 -17.65 0.10 -9.85
CA VAL A 222 -17.49 1.10 -8.80
C VAL A 222 -16.02 1.39 -8.55
N ILE A 223 -15.65 2.65 -8.67
CA ILE A 223 -14.29 3.15 -8.43
C ILE A 223 -14.32 4.02 -7.17
N THR A 224 -13.65 3.55 -6.12
CA THR A 224 -13.40 4.39 -4.92
C THR A 224 -12.10 5.15 -5.11
N VAL A 225 -12.13 6.48 -5.00
CA VAL A 225 -10.94 7.35 -5.03
C VAL A 225 -10.70 7.92 -3.63
N GLY A 226 -9.47 7.75 -3.16
CA GLY A 226 -8.98 8.21 -1.88
C GLY A 226 -9.52 7.37 -0.72
N SER A 227 -8.61 6.84 0.08
CA SER A 227 -8.95 6.31 1.40
C SER A 227 -7.83 6.55 2.39
N ALA A 228 -8.23 6.92 3.60
CA ALA A 228 -7.36 7.05 4.77
C ALA A 228 -8.06 6.43 5.98
N PHE A 229 -7.29 5.72 6.80
CA PHE A 229 -7.78 5.08 8.01
C PHE A 229 -6.70 5.09 9.10
N SER A 230 -7.10 5.40 10.32
CA SER A 230 -6.24 5.36 11.50
C SER A 230 -6.97 4.72 12.69
N ARG A 231 -6.21 3.99 13.51
CA ARG A 231 -6.70 3.38 14.74
C ARG A 231 -5.64 3.40 15.84
N ILE A 232 -6.11 3.62 17.06
CA ILE A 232 -5.38 3.40 18.30
C ILE A 232 -6.26 2.60 19.27
N THR A 233 -5.69 1.66 20.03
CA THR A 233 -6.43 0.89 21.04
C THR A 233 -5.53 0.39 22.15
N ASN A 234 -6.07 0.25 23.36
CA ASN A 234 -5.40 -0.43 24.48
C ASN A 234 -5.99 -1.84 24.74
N LYS A 235 -7.00 -2.29 23.97
CA LYS A 235 -7.64 -3.62 24.10
C LYS A 235 -6.83 -4.73 23.43
N VAL A 236 -5.60 -4.91 23.90
CA VAL A 236 -4.63 -5.91 23.40
C VAL A 236 -4.01 -6.69 24.57
N PRO A 237 -4.81 -7.43 25.36
CA PRO A 237 -4.37 -8.05 26.62
C PRO A 237 -3.23 -9.05 26.43
N ALA A 238 -3.17 -9.76 25.30
CA ALA A 238 -2.10 -10.71 25.01
C ALA A 238 -0.89 -10.08 24.29
N GLY A 239 -1.01 -8.82 23.91
CA GLY A 239 -0.12 -8.14 22.97
C GLY A 239 -0.81 -7.85 21.64
N VAL A 240 -0.08 -7.21 20.73
CA VAL A 240 -0.61 -6.76 19.45
C VAL A 240 -0.53 -7.87 18.40
N LEU A 241 -1.69 -8.32 17.92
CA LEU A 241 -1.79 -9.12 16.71
C LEU A 241 -1.49 -8.24 15.51
N GLY A 242 -0.70 -8.74 14.57
CA GLY A 242 -0.39 -8.02 13.35
C GLY A 242 -0.06 -8.96 12.21
N GLY A 243 -0.24 -8.49 10.98
CA GLY A 243 -0.03 -9.35 9.82
C GLY A 243 -0.91 -8.96 8.63
N PHE A 244 -0.71 -9.68 7.54
CA PHE A 244 -1.55 -9.61 6.36
C PHE A 244 -1.53 -10.92 5.59
N GLY A 245 -2.63 -11.23 4.92
CA GLY A 245 -2.71 -12.22 3.85
C GLY A 245 -2.96 -11.50 2.53
N ARG A 246 -2.27 -11.88 1.46
CA ARG A 246 -2.49 -11.31 0.12
C ARG A 246 -2.27 -12.34 -0.98
N ALA A 247 -3.01 -12.22 -2.06
CA ALA A 247 -2.86 -13.10 -3.20
C ALA A 247 -1.53 -12.85 -3.93
N GLY A 248 -1.12 -11.59 -4.08
CA GLY A 248 0.19 -11.29 -4.65
C GLY A 248 0.57 -9.83 -4.64
N ASN A 249 1.72 -9.53 -5.23
CA ASN A 249 2.22 -8.19 -5.51
C ASN A 249 2.92 -8.19 -6.87
N ALA A 250 2.42 -7.40 -7.82
CA ALA A 250 3.14 -7.13 -9.06
C ALA A 250 3.40 -5.63 -9.18
N ARG A 251 4.64 -5.20 -9.39
CA ARG A 251 4.94 -3.84 -9.83
C ARG A 251 5.37 -3.96 -11.29
N VAL A 252 4.64 -3.33 -12.20
CA VAL A 252 5.10 -3.16 -13.58
C VAL A 252 5.54 -1.70 -13.69
N LEU A 253 6.79 -1.51 -14.11
CA LEU A 253 7.33 -0.24 -14.60
C LEU A 253 7.29 -0.31 -16.13
N ASP A 254 7.15 0.83 -16.79
CA ASP A 254 6.90 1.02 -18.23
C ASP A 254 5.42 1.14 -18.64
N GLY A 255 4.77 2.16 -18.09
CA GLY A 255 3.66 2.85 -18.76
C GLY A 255 2.26 2.25 -18.66
N THR A 256 2.06 0.97 -18.33
CA THR A 256 0.70 0.41 -18.20
C THR A 256 0.61 -0.65 -17.09
N ILE A 257 -0.06 -0.25 -16.00
CA ILE A 257 -0.48 -1.02 -14.80
C ILE A 257 0.56 -1.21 -13.68
N VAL A 258 0.56 -0.26 -12.73
CA VAL A 258 1.17 -0.45 -11.40
C VAL A 258 0.19 -1.22 -10.51
N SER A 259 0.27 -2.55 -10.49
CA SER A 259 -0.61 -3.34 -9.61
C SER A 259 -0.29 -3.10 -8.12
N GLY A 260 -1.30 -2.80 -7.33
CA GLY A 260 -1.21 -2.74 -5.86
C GLY A 260 -1.02 -4.11 -5.22
N LYS A 261 -1.08 -4.18 -3.88
CA LYS A 261 -1.17 -5.47 -3.19
C LYS A 261 -2.54 -6.11 -3.53
N LEU A 262 -2.54 -7.25 -4.21
CA LEU A 262 -3.77 -7.92 -4.66
C LEU A 262 -4.44 -8.65 -3.49
N ALA A 263 -5.76 -8.47 -3.37
CA ALA A 263 -6.60 -9.13 -2.37
C ALA A 263 -6.02 -9.03 -0.95
N VAL A 264 -5.44 -7.90 -0.56
CA VAL A 264 -4.79 -7.77 0.75
C VAL A 264 -5.83 -7.72 1.88
N GLN A 265 -5.69 -8.61 2.86
CA GLN A 265 -6.47 -8.62 4.09
C GLN A 265 -5.54 -8.46 5.29
N ILE A 266 -5.82 -7.48 6.14
CA ILE A 266 -5.00 -7.15 7.30
C ILE A 266 -5.56 -7.84 8.54
N LEU A 267 -4.69 -8.35 9.40
CA LEU A 267 -5.05 -8.86 10.72
C LEU A 267 -5.24 -7.67 11.68
N PRO A 268 -6.44 -7.45 12.26
CA PRO A 268 -6.67 -6.37 13.22
C PRO A 268 -5.88 -6.58 14.53
N CYS A 269 -5.60 -5.48 15.24
CA CYS A 269 -4.84 -5.45 16.50
C CYS A 269 -5.33 -6.44 17.54
N GLN A 270 -6.65 -6.45 17.74
CA GLN A 270 -7.32 -7.27 18.74
C GLN A 270 -7.65 -8.68 18.25
N GLY A 271 -7.48 -8.93 16.95
CA GLY A 271 -8.01 -10.11 16.27
C GLY A 271 -9.40 -9.86 15.69
N THR A 272 -10.07 -10.97 15.39
CA THR A 272 -11.35 -11.08 14.70
C THR A 272 -12.30 -12.00 15.48
N ASN A 273 -12.08 -12.17 16.79
CA ASN A 273 -12.79 -13.13 17.63
C ASN A 273 -12.75 -14.55 17.04
N GLY A 274 -11.62 -14.90 16.42
CA GLY A 274 -11.43 -16.20 15.76
C GLY A 274 -12.10 -16.39 14.40
N GLU A 275 -12.86 -15.42 13.92
CA GLU A 275 -13.54 -15.50 12.62
C GLU A 275 -12.62 -15.14 11.45
N TRP A 276 -12.81 -15.80 10.31
CA TRP A 276 -12.09 -15.46 9.09
C TRP A 276 -12.72 -14.25 8.42
N ILE A 277 -12.02 -13.12 8.46
CA ILE A 277 -12.30 -12.02 7.55
C ILE A 277 -11.56 -12.23 6.23
N ARG A 278 -12.23 -11.93 5.12
CA ARG A 278 -11.75 -12.21 3.76
C ARG A 278 -11.87 -10.97 2.88
N ASN A 279 -10.94 -10.83 1.95
CA ASN A 279 -11.00 -9.84 0.88
C ASN A 279 -10.82 -10.58 -0.45
N PRO A 280 -11.91 -11.12 -1.04
CA PRO A 280 -11.86 -11.78 -2.33
C PRO A 280 -11.65 -10.77 -3.46
N THR A 281 -11.10 -11.26 -4.57
CA THR A 281 -10.95 -10.57 -5.84
C THR A 281 -11.08 -11.62 -6.94
N ALA A 282 -12.07 -11.47 -7.81
CA ALA A 282 -12.46 -12.43 -8.82
C ALA A 282 -11.35 -12.63 -9.87
N ARG A 283 -10.79 -11.52 -10.38
CA ARG A 283 -9.78 -11.56 -11.44
C ARG A 283 -8.92 -10.30 -11.48
N LEU A 284 -7.61 -10.50 -11.66
CA LEU A 284 -6.65 -9.46 -12.06
C LEU A 284 -6.01 -9.91 -13.37
N ALA A 285 -6.07 -9.11 -14.42
CA ALA A 285 -5.36 -9.35 -15.66
C ALA A 285 -4.35 -8.21 -15.91
N LEU A 286 -3.08 -8.57 -16.04
CA LEU A 286 -2.04 -7.74 -16.64
C LEU A 286 -1.91 -8.21 -18.09
N PRO A 287 -2.31 -7.40 -19.09
CA PRO A 287 -2.24 -7.75 -20.50
C PRO A 287 -0.86 -8.30 -20.88
N GLY A 288 -0.83 -9.38 -21.66
CA GLY A 288 0.38 -10.06 -22.13
C GLY A 288 1.20 -10.79 -21.06
N THR A 289 1.05 -10.48 -19.77
CA THR A 289 2.06 -10.84 -18.75
C THR A 289 1.54 -11.83 -17.71
N LEU A 290 0.46 -11.49 -16.99
CA LEU A 290 0.01 -12.24 -15.81
C LEU A 290 -1.50 -12.12 -15.61
N VAL A 291 -2.19 -13.26 -15.54
CA VAL A 291 -3.61 -13.32 -15.20
C VAL A 291 -3.79 -14.13 -13.92
N ILE A 292 -4.31 -13.49 -12.88
CA ILE A 292 -4.66 -14.11 -11.60
C ILE A 292 -6.19 -14.23 -11.51
N GLY A 293 -6.69 -15.44 -11.25
CA GLY A 293 -8.10 -15.72 -10.99
C GLY A 293 -8.32 -16.29 -9.58
N GLY A 294 -9.44 -15.92 -8.96
CA GLY A 294 -9.84 -16.41 -7.64
C GLY A 294 -8.84 -16.05 -6.54
N ALA A 295 -8.49 -14.76 -6.45
CA ALA A 295 -7.54 -14.24 -5.47
C ALA A 295 -8.26 -13.95 -4.15
N VAL A 296 -7.73 -14.43 -3.02
CA VAL A 296 -8.32 -14.15 -1.70
C VAL A 296 -7.23 -13.94 -0.66
N GLY A 297 -7.23 -12.77 -0.02
CA GLY A 297 -6.54 -12.60 1.27
C GLY A 297 -7.47 -12.89 2.41
N SER A 298 -6.96 -13.49 3.47
CA SER A 298 -7.74 -13.72 4.69
C SER A 298 -6.89 -13.54 5.93
N ALA A 299 -7.54 -13.14 7.01
CA ALA A 299 -6.93 -13.05 8.33
C ALA A 299 -7.93 -13.55 9.38
N ARG A 300 -7.40 -14.14 10.45
CA ARG A 300 -8.14 -14.33 11.69
C ARG A 300 -7.21 -14.27 12.88
N GLY A 301 -7.74 -13.99 14.04
CA GLY A 301 -7.01 -14.12 15.28
C GLY A 301 -7.91 -13.90 16.47
N ASP A 302 -7.41 -14.29 17.62
CA ASP A 302 -8.12 -14.11 18.88
C ASP A 302 -7.14 -13.96 20.04
N GLN A 303 -7.62 -13.37 21.13
CA GLN A 303 -6.90 -13.20 22.37
C GLN A 303 -7.77 -13.72 23.51
N PHE A 304 -7.50 -14.96 23.94
CA PHE A 304 -8.26 -15.64 24.99
C PHE A 304 -7.93 -15.10 26.38
N SER A 305 -6.67 -14.70 26.60
CA SER A 305 -6.19 -14.19 27.89
C SER A 305 -4.97 -13.29 27.71
N LYS A 306 -4.40 -12.76 28.80
CA LYS A 306 -3.14 -12.00 28.76
C LYS A 306 -1.94 -12.82 28.25
N THR A 307 -2.03 -14.14 28.31
CA THR A 307 -0.94 -15.06 27.98
C THR A 307 -1.23 -15.93 26.75
N LYS A 308 -2.48 -16.00 26.30
CA LYS A 308 -2.90 -16.86 25.20
C LYS A 308 -3.55 -16.05 24.08
N ALA A 309 -2.97 -16.17 22.88
CA ALA A 309 -3.51 -15.57 21.67
C ALA A 309 -3.06 -16.34 20.44
N TYR A 310 -3.77 -16.17 19.33
CA TYR A 310 -3.32 -16.67 18.05
C TYR A 310 -3.66 -15.70 16.92
N GLY A 311 -2.84 -15.75 15.88
CA GLY A 311 -3.06 -15.07 14.61
C GLY A 311 -2.81 -16.04 13.46
N GLN A 312 -3.61 -15.92 12.42
CA GLN A 312 -3.45 -16.65 11.17
C GLN A 312 -3.75 -15.72 10.00
N THR A 313 -2.90 -15.76 8.98
CA THR A 313 -3.12 -15.05 7.73
C THR A 313 -2.91 -15.97 6.55
N ARG A 314 -3.64 -15.71 5.46
CA ARG A 314 -3.65 -16.53 4.25
C ARG A 314 -3.67 -15.69 2.99
N GLY A 315 -2.87 -16.09 2.01
CA GLY A 315 -2.95 -15.61 0.63
C GLY A 315 -3.29 -16.79 -0.29
N LYS A 316 -4.42 -16.72 -1.00
CA LYS A 316 -4.88 -17.74 -1.93
C LYS A 316 -4.98 -17.21 -3.35
N ILE A 317 -4.61 -18.04 -4.32
CA ILE A 317 -4.89 -17.84 -5.74
C ILE A 317 -5.42 -19.17 -6.29
N ALA A 318 -6.59 -19.16 -6.92
CA ALA A 318 -7.12 -20.34 -7.59
C ALA A 318 -6.30 -20.70 -8.84
N ARG A 319 -5.97 -19.69 -9.66
CA ARG A 319 -5.18 -19.84 -10.89
C ARG A 319 -4.31 -18.61 -11.15
N ALA A 320 -3.05 -18.82 -11.51
CA ALA A 320 -2.16 -17.82 -12.08
C ALA A 320 -1.68 -18.31 -13.45
N ALA A 321 -1.82 -17.51 -14.50
CA ALA A 321 -1.29 -17.77 -15.83
C ALA A 321 -0.29 -16.68 -16.21
N ILE A 322 0.89 -17.07 -16.69
CA ILE A 322 2.02 -16.18 -16.98
C ILE A 322 2.43 -16.36 -18.44
N GLY A 323 2.75 -15.26 -19.13
CA GLY A 323 3.25 -15.25 -20.51
C GLY A 323 2.25 -15.85 -21.51
N GLY A 324 1.06 -15.26 -21.66
CA GLY A 324 0.11 -15.70 -22.69
C GLY A 324 -0.52 -17.10 -22.49
N LYS A 325 -0.52 -17.64 -21.26
CA LYS A 325 -1.01 -18.98 -20.84
C LYS A 325 0.01 -20.12 -20.93
N GLY A 326 1.25 -19.89 -21.37
CA GLY A 326 2.28 -20.93 -21.46
C GLY A 326 2.62 -21.57 -20.10
N LEU A 327 2.64 -20.79 -19.02
CA LEU A 327 2.81 -21.28 -17.65
C LEU A 327 1.52 -21.07 -16.84
N VAL A 328 0.96 -22.14 -16.29
CA VAL A 328 -0.23 -22.08 -15.43
C VAL A 328 0.04 -22.74 -14.08
N ILE A 329 -0.34 -22.06 -13.01
CA ILE A 329 -0.17 -22.50 -11.64
C ILE A 329 -1.53 -22.47 -10.95
N LYS A 330 -1.92 -23.57 -10.30
CA LYS A 330 -3.24 -23.72 -9.65
C LYS A 330 -3.13 -23.95 -8.14
N ALA A 331 -4.19 -23.55 -7.43
CA ALA A 331 -4.39 -23.80 -6.00
C ALA A 331 -3.19 -23.36 -5.12
N ILE A 332 -2.74 -22.12 -5.30
CA ILE A 332 -1.66 -21.53 -4.52
C ILE A 332 -2.22 -21.06 -3.18
N LYS A 333 -1.60 -21.46 -2.08
CA LYS A 333 -1.99 -21.08 -0.71
C LYS A 333 -0.76 -20.84 0.14
N ALA A 334 -0.54 -19.62 0.59
CA ALA A 334 0.40 -19.30 1.66
C ALA A 334 -0.34 -19.15 2.99
N GLN A 335 0.17 -19.74 4.06
CA GLN A 335 -0.41 -19.59 5.39
C GLN A 335 0.68 -19.35 6.45
N ALA A 336 0.50 -18.29 7.23
CA ALA A 336 1.36 -17.92 8.35
C ALA A 336 0.57 -18.00 9.66
N ASN A 337 1.03 -18.83 10.60
CA ASN A 337 0.38 -19.03 11.90
C ASN A 337 1.33 -18.62 13.02
N VAL A 338 0.82 -17.85 13.98
CA VAL A 338 1.53 -17.55 15.23
C VAL A 338 0.58 -17.81 16.39
N ARG A 339 1.03 -18.55 17.38
CA ARG A 339 0.32 -18.79 18.64
C ARG A 339 1.21 -18.34 19.81
N LYS A 340 0.64 -17.58 20.72
CA LYS A 340 1.24 -17.23 22.02
C LYS A 340 0.70 -18.17 23.07
N ASP A 341 1.60 -18.75 23.86
CA ASP A 341 1.28 -19.60 25.00
C ASP A 341 2.24 -19.26 26.14
N GLY A 342 1.76 -18.52 27.14
CA GLY A 342 2.63 -17.93 28.15
C GLY A 342 3.61 -16.94 27.52
N ASN A 343 4.91 -17.18 27.74
CA ASN A 343 6.01 -16.41 27.17
C ASN A 343 6.51 -16.96 25.82
N ARG A 344 5.95 -18.09 25.36
CA ARG A 344 6.41 -18.76 24.14
C ARG A 344 5.59 -18.32 22.92
N LEU A 345 6.29 -18.10 21.80
CA LEU A 345 5.68 -17.90 20.48
C LEU A 345 5.95 -19.11 19.58
N ILE A 346 4.88 -19.78 19.16
CA ILE A 346 4.92 -20.91 18.23
C ILE A 346 4.59 -20.38 16.83
N LYS A 347 5.51 -20.58 15.87
CA LYS A 347 5.47 -19.99 14.53
C LYS A 347 5.52 -21.08 13.46
N THR A 348 4.43 -21.26 12.70
CA THR A 348 4.33 -22.35 11.72
C THR A 348 3.81 -21.88 10.36
N ALA A 349 4.26 -22.54 9.30
CA ALA A 349 3.75 -22.38 7.94
C ALA A 349 2.74 -23.48 7.55
N LYS A 350 2.21 -24.24 8.54
CA LYS A 350 1.26 -25.34 8.31
C LYS A 350 0.04 -24.81 7.54
N GLY A 351 -0.30 -25.51 6.46
CA GLY A 351 -1.33 -25.08 5.52
C GLY A 351 -0.80 -24.28 4.32
N THR A 352 0.52 -24.19 4.09
CA THR A 352 1.05 -23.66 2.83
C THR A 352 1.14 -24.77 1.78
N SER A 353 0.61 -24.54 0.58
CA SER A 353 0.54 -25.53 -0.51
C SER A 353 0.49 -24.88 -1.89
N VAL A 354 0.89 -25.63 -2.91
CA VAL A 354 0.68 -25.34 -4.34
C VAL A 354 0.11 -26.62 -4.94
N GLY A 355 -0.96 -26.51 -5.72
CA GLY A 355 -1.63 -27.70 -6.29
C GLY A 355 -0.88 -28.27 -7.49
N SER A 356 -0.88 -27.54 -8.60
CA SER A 356 -0.21 -27.98 -9.82
C SER A 356 0.45 -26.83 -10.57
N ILE A 357 1.50 -27.17 -11.32
CA ILE A 357 2.16 -26.32 -12.30
C ILE A 357 2.13 -27.05 -13.64
N THR A 358 1.73 -26.36 -14.70
CA THR A 358 1.75 -26.89 -16.06
C THR A 358 2.44 -25.91 -17.01
N VAL A 359 3.26 -26.45 -17.90
CA VAL A 359 3.87 -25.70 -19.01
C VAL A 359 3.31 -26.24 -20.31
N ASN A 360 2.58 -25.40 -21.06
CA ASN A 360 1.88 -25.78 -22.30
C ASN A 360 1.00 -27.03 -22.12
N GLY A 361 0.27 -27.10 -21.00
CA GLY A 361 -0.57 -28.25 -20.64
C GLY A 361 0.16 -29.39 -19.93
N ASN A 362 1.48 -29.52 -20.12
CA ASN A 362 2.25 -30.62 -19.53
C ASN A 362 2.56 -30.39 -18.04
N PRO A 363 2.24 -31.36 -17.15
CA PRO A 363 2.55 -31.25 -15.73
C PRO A 363 4.04 -31.05 -15.43
N ARG A 364 4.33 -30.23 -14.42
CA ARG A 364 5.68 -30.02 -13.88
C ARG A 364 5.62 -30.08 -12.36
N SER A 365 6.70 -30.57 -11.75
CA SER A 365 6.81 -30.65 -10.30
C SER A 365 6.81 -29.26 -9.67
N VAL A 366 6.16 -29.15 -8.51
CA VAL A 366 6.27 -27.95 -7.68
C VAL A 366 7.68 -27.88 -7.12
N PRO A 367 8.42 -26.76 -7.28
CA PRO A 367 9.77 -26.64 -6.77
C PRO A 367 9.81 -26.83 -5.24
N ALA A 368 10.83 -27.51 -4.75
CA ALA A 368 11.05 -27.67 -3.33
C ALA A 368 11.24 -26.31 -2.64
N ALA A 369 11.09 -26.27 -1.32
CA ALA A 369 11.26 -25.02 -0.57
C ALA A 369 12.66 -24.42 -0.80
N GLY A 370 12.72 -23.16 -1.25
CA GLY A 370 13.97 -22.47 -1.60
C GLY A 370 14.56 -22.80 -2.97
N GLN A 371 14.16 -23.91 -3.61
CA GLN A 371 14.63 -24.28 -4.95
C GLN A 371 14.08 -23.32 -6.01
N THR A 372 14.90 -22.95 -6.98
CA THR A 372 14.49 -22.17 -8.16
C THR A 372 14.66 -23.00 -9.42
N VAL A 373 13.63 -23.02 -10.26
CA VAL A 373 13.61 -23.69 -11.56
C VAL A 373 13.19 -22.72 -12.66
N ASN A 374 13.65 -22.94 -13.89
CA ASN A 374 13.18 -22.17 -15.04
C ASN A 374 12.05 -22.94 -15.74
N LEU A 375 10.88 -22.31 -15.85
CA LEU A 375 9.70 -22.89 -16.50
C LEU A 375 9.18 -21.90 -17.54
N ALA A 376 9.28 -22.27 -18.83
CA ALA A 376 8.84 -21.41 -19.94
C ALA A 376 9.43 -19.98 -19.88
N GLY A 377 10.72 -19.85 -19.56
CA GLY A 377 11.40 -18.55 -19.47
C GLY A 377 11.10 -17.75 -18.19
N VAL A 378 10.37 -18.34 -17.23
CA VAL A 378 10.04 -17.75 -15.92
C VAL A 378 10.82 -18.48 -14.83
N GLN A 379 11.58 -17.74 -14.01
CA GLN A 379 12.20 -18.34 -12.83
C GLN A 379 11.13 -18.49 -11.74
N VAL A 380 10.86 -19.72 -11.32
CA VAL A 380 9.90 -20.06 -10.27
C VAL A 380 10.67 -20.60 -9.06
N THR A 381 10.63 -19.84 -7.97
CA THR A 381 11.18 -20.25 -6.68
C THR A 381 10.08 -20.83 -5.81
N GLY A 382 10.34 -22.01 -5.24
CA GLY A 382 9.47 -22.71 -4.31
C GLY A 382 9.28 -21.96 -2.98
N ARG A 383 8.53 -22.58 -2.07
CA ARG A 383 8.11 -21.97 -0.80
C ARG A 383 9.26 -21.29 -0.05
N LYS A 384 9.07 -20.02 0.35
CA LYS A 384 9.99 -19.26 1.20
C LYS A 384 9.37 -18.95 2.55
N VAL A 385 10.07 -19.26 3.63
CA VAL A 385 9.65 -19.02 5.02
C VAL A 385 10.70 -18.19 5.74
N VAL A 386 10.31 -17.04 6.28
CA VAL A 386 11.18 -16.16 7.07
C VAL A 386 10.56 -15.99 8.45
N ARG A 387 11.29 -16.39 9.50
CA ARG A 387 10.88 -16.18 10.89
C ARG A 387 11.54 -14.94 11.45
N THR A 388 10.80 -14.17 12.23
CA THR A 388 11.32 -13.04 13.01
C THR A 388 11.14 -13.34 14.49
N LYS A 389 11.64 -12.47 15.38
CA LYS A 389 11.44 -12.58 16.83
C LYS A 389 9.96 -12.82 17.18
N PHE A 390 9.07 -12.02 16.61
CA PHE A 390 7.64 -11.99 16.94
C PHE A 390 6.71 -12.65 15.92
N GLY A 391 7.22 -13.15 14.79
CA GLY A 391 6.33 -13.60 13.71
C GLY A 391 6.97 -14.45 12.63
N ILE A 392 6.19 -14.71 11.58
CA ILE A 392 6.55 -15.54 10.44
C ILE A 392 5.94 -14.96 9.17
N ARG A 393 6.76 -14.86 8.11
CA ARG A 393 6.36 -14.52 6.74
C ARG A 393 6.53 -15.75 5.86
N VAL A 394 5.52 -16.04 5.06
CA VAL A 394 5.45 -17.20 4.18
C VAL A 394 5.04 -16.73 2.80
N ILE A 395 5.81 -17.14 1.79
CA ILE A 395 5.51 -16.96 0.38
C ILE A 395 5.38 -18.36 -0.21
N ALA A 396 4.25 -18.66 -0.87
CA ALA A 396 4.02 -19.98 -1.45
C ALA A 396 4.89 -20.19 -2.69
N LEU A 397 4.92 -19.21 -3.60
CA LEU A 397 5.82 -19.17 -4.76
C LEU A 397 6.31 -17.75 -5.02
N GLN A 398 7.49 -17.65 -5.58
CA GLN A 398 8.02 -16.39 -6.11
C GLN A 398 8.37 -16.58 -7.57
N VAL A 399 7.89 -15.71 -8.45
CA VAL A 399 8.17 -15.76 -9.89
C VAL A 399 8.93 -14.53 -10.35
N LYS A 400 9.93 -14.71 -11.19
CA LYS A 400 10.62 -13.63 -11.91
C LYS A 400 10.33 -13.80 -13.40
N ILE A 401 9.62 -12.83 -13.95
CA ILE A 401 9.24 -12.79 -15.37
C ILE A 401 10.30 -11.99 -16.11
N ARG A 402 10.76 -12.46 -17.27
CA ARG A 402 11.70 -11.72 -18.11
C ARG A 402 11.08 -10.38 -18.52
N GLY A 403 11.83 -9.29 -18.41
CA GLY A 403 11.33 -7.92 -18.64
C GLY A 403 10.60 -7.28 -17.45
N VAL A 404 10.36 -8.01 -16.36
CA VAL A 404 9.84 -7.44 -15.11
C VAL A 404 10.97 -7.41 -14.07
N GLU A 405 11.42 -6.21 -13.70
CA GLU A 405 12.53 -6.06 -12.75
C GLU A 405 12.23 -6.67 -11.37
N THR A 406 10.97 -6.68 -10.96
CA THR A 406 10.57 -7.16 -9.63
C THR A 406 10.02 -8.58 -9.63
N LYS A 407 10.47 -9.36 -8.64
CA LYS A 407 9.89 -10.67 -8.35
C LYS A 407 8.45 -10.51 -7.86
N VAL A 408 7.53 -11.27 -8.46
CA VAL A 408 6.12 -11.34 -8.08
C VAL A 408 5.95 -12.46 -7.07
N ASN A 409 5.43 -12.17 -5.88
CA ASN A 409 5.07 -13.23 -4.94
C ASN A 409 3.65 -13.70 -5.25
N LEU A 410 3.46 -15.01 -5.38
CA LEU A 410 2.17 -15.66 -5.55
C LEU A 410 1.82 -16.38 -4.26
N GLY A 411 0.76 -15.93 -3.60
CA GLY A 411 0.38 -16.31 -2.25
C GLY A 411 1.39 -15.81 -1.23
N GLU A 412 0.98 -14.84 -0.40
CA GLU A 412 1.83 -14.36 0.68
C GLU A 412 1.02 -14.13 1.97
N ALA A 413 1.62 -14.56 3.07
CA ALA A 413 1.08 -14.41 4.41
C ALA A 413 2.16 -13.94 5.37
N PHE A 414 1.83 -12.99 6.24
CA PHE A 414 2.67 -12.57 7.35
C PHE A 414 1.82 -12.48 8.60
N THR A 415 2.29 -13.08 9.69
CA THR A 415 1.61 -13.02 10.99
C THR A 415 2.65 -12.78 12.07
N ARG A 416 2.32 -11.94 13.04
CA ARG A 416 3.09 -11.70 14.26
C ARG A 416 2.18 -11.49 15.47
N ILE A 417 2.74 -11.77 16.64
CA ILE A 417 2.18 -11.37 17.92
C ILE A 417 3.31 -10.66 18.66
N THR A 418 3.17 -9.36 18.90
CA THR A 418 4.10 -8.59 19.71
C THR A 418 3.58 -8.60 21.15
N PRO A 419 4.21 -9.33 22.10
CA PRO A 419 3.78 -9.39 23.49
C PRO A 419 3.76 -8.01 24.17
N ASN A 420 3.18 -7.96 25.37
CA ASN A 420 2.99 -6.69 26.05
C ASN A 420 4.28 -6.01 26.49
#